data_AF-A0AAW2Q0M0-F1
#
_entry.id   AF-A0AAW2Q0M0-F1
#
_cell.length_a   1.000
_cell.length_b   1.000
_cell.length_c   1.000
_cell.angle_alpha   90.00
_cell.angle_beta   90.00
_cell.angle_gamma   90.00
#
_symmetry.space_group_name_H-M   'P 1'
#
loop_
_entity.id
_entity.type
_entity.pdbx_description
1 polymer ?
#
loop_
_entity_poly.entity_id
_entity_poly.type
_entity_poly.pdbx_seq_one_letter_code
_entity_poly.pdbx_strand_id
1 'polypeptide(L)'
;MTNEIQKQYDRLEDVSSIMLCMKEVYAVPDRHIRYAAIKAFFGTKMGEGSPVQSHGVKMLLFVEKLEDLKAGLENDTYIDVILQSLPPSYDPFIVN
;
A
#
# COMPACT_ATOMS: atom_id res chain seq x y z
N MET A 1 -24.66 12.52 21.97
CA MET A 1 -23.59 11.97 21.14
C MET A 1 -22.34 11.91 22.02
N THR A 2 -21.81 10.73 22.20
CA THR A 2 -21.25 10.25 23.47
C THR A 2 -19.85 10.76 23.77
N ASN A 3 -19.70 11.22 25.01
CA ASN A 3 -18.50 11.72 25.68
C ASN A 3 -17.43 10.63 25.94
N GLU A 4 -17.56 9.48 25.27
CA GLU A 4 -16.74 8.28 25.49
C GLU A 4 -15.34 8.43 24.91
N ILE A 5 -15.22 9.09 23.77
CA ILE A 5 -13.92 9.42 23.20
C ILE A 5 -13.21 10.38 24.16
N GLN A 6 -13.85 11.48 24.56
CA GLN A 6 -13.29 12.46 25.50
C GLN A 6 -12.82 11.81 26.81
N LYS A 7 -13.65 10.93 27.41
CA LYS A 7 -13.31 10.20 28.64
C LYS A 7 -12.14 9.20 28.49
N GLN A 8 -11.92 8.64 27.31
CA GLN A 8 -10.77 7.76 27.05
C GLN A 8 -9.47 8.58 26.97
N TYR A 9 -9.52 9.78 26.39
CA TYR A 9 -8.38 10.67 26.29
C TYR A 9 -8.00 11.33 27.63
N ASP A 10 -8.97 11.64 28.49
CA ASP A 10 -8.71 12.17 29.85
C ASP A 10 -7.96 11.15 30.76
N ARG A 11 -7.91 9.86 30.40
CA ARG A 11 -7.18 8.80 31.13
C ARG A 11 -5.75 8.59 30.63
N LEU A 12 -5.36 9.21 29.51
CA LEU A 12 -4.01 9.13 28.97
C LEU A 12 -3.17 10.24 29.64
N GLU A 13 -2.50 9.93 30.74
CA GLU A 13 -1.67 10.90 31.50
C GLU A 13 -0.43 11.38 30.73
N ASP A 14 -0.05 10.70 29.65
CA ASP A 14 1.14 11.01 28.85
C ASP A 14 0.79 11.68 27.52
N VAL A 15 1.39 12.84 27.29
CA VAL A 15 1.25 13.66 26.06
C VAL A 15 1.61 12.85 24.81
N SER A 16 2.58 11.94 24.90
CA SER A 16 3.00 11.10 23.76
C SER A 16 1.91 10.12 23.34
N SER A 17 1.19 9.56 24.32
CA SER A 17 0.07 8.63 24.11
C SER A 17 -1.15 9.32 23.48
N ILE A 18 -1.44 10.56 23.88
CA ILE A 18 -2.48 11.40 23.25
C ILE A 18 -2.11 11.72 21.79
N MET A 19 -0.84 12.08 21.54
CA MET A 19 -0.33 12.38 20.19
C MET A 19 -0.38 11.17 19.26
N LEU A 20 -0.09 9.97 19.77
CA LEU A 20 -0.17 8.72 19.01
C LEU A 20 -1.62 8.40 18.63
N CYS A 21 -2.54 8.51 19.59
CA CYS A 21 -3.95 8.23 19.34
C CYS A 21 -4.58 9.25 18.36
N MET A 22 -4.21 10.53 18.46
CA MET A 22 -4.58 11.53 17.46
C MET A 22 -4.02 11.19 16.07
N LYS A 23 -2.73 10.82 15.98
CA LYS A 23 -2.16 10.34 14.71
C LYS A 23 -2.92 9.15 14.16
N GLU A 24 -3.31 8.18 14.98
CA GLU A 24 -4.09 7.03 14.51
C GLU A 24 -5.47 7.41 13.99
N VAL A 25 -6.21 8.27 14.71
CA VAL A 25 -7.56 8.71 14.31
C VAL A 25 -7.52 9.56 13.03
N TYR A 26 -6.55 10.45 12.90
CA TYR A 26 -6.37 11.27 11.70
C TYR A 26 -5.62 10.56 10.56
N ALA A 27 -4.95 9.44 10.82
CA ALA A 27 -4.35 8.57 9.80
C ALA A 27 -5.35 7.55 9.21
N VAL A 28 -6.58 7.44 9.72
CA VAL A 28 -7.59 6.53 9.17
C VAL A 28 -7.85 6.76 7.67
N PRO A 29 -7.96 8.01 7.15
CA PRO A 29 -8.08 8.26 5.72
C PRO A 29 -6.85 7.77 4.94
N ASP A 30 -5.65 8.02 5.46
CA ASP A 30 -4.38 7.63 4.85
C ASP A 30 -4.20 6.10 4.82
N ARG A 31 -4.56 5.41 5.92
CA ARG A 31 -4.51 3.96 6.02
C ARG A 31 -5.44 3.28 5.03
N HIS A 32 -6.66 3.78 4.86
CA HIS A 32 -7.61 3.19 3.91
C HIS A 32 -7.13 3.38 2.46
N ILE A 33 -6.64 4.57 2.11
CA ILE A 33 -6.11 4.86 0.77
C ILE A 33 -4.88 4.00 0.48
N ARG A 34 -3.94 3.91 1.43
CA ARG A 34 -2.77 3.03 1.33
C ARG A 34 -3.18 1.58 1.18
N TYR A 35 -4.12 1.09 1.99
CA TYR A 35 -4.61 -0.28 1.88
C TYR A 35 -5.24 -0.56 0.51
N ALA A 36 -6.07 0.36 -0.01
CA ALA A 36 -6.68 0.22 -1.33
C ALA A 36 -5.63 0.20 -2.46
N ALA A 37 -4.59 1.04 -2.35
CA ALA A 37 -3.47 1.06 -3.30
C ALA A 37 -2.67 -0.25 -3.25
N ILE A 38 -2.32 -0.74 -2.05
CA ILE A 38 -1.63 -2.02 -1.86
C ILE A 38 -2.47 -3.14 -2.48
N LYS A 39 -3.76 -3.22 -2.14
CA LYS A 39 -4.67 -4.24 -2.68
C LYS A 39 -4.72 -4.21 -4.21
N ALA A 40 -4.78 -3.02 -4.82
CA ALA A 40 -4.80 -2.87 -6.27
C ALA A 40 -3.47 -3.29 -6.92
N PHE A 41 -2.33 -2.92 -6.31
CA PHE A 41 -1.00 -3.30 -6.79
C PHE A 41 -0.81 -4.82 -6.80
N PHE A 42 -1.01 -5.49 -5.66
CA PHE A 42 -0.89 -6.94 -5.54
C PHE A 42 -1.93 -7.71 -6.38
N GLY A 43 -3.11 -7.13 -6.59
CA GLY A 43 -4.18 -7.73 -7.38
C GLY A 43 -4.05 -7.51 -8.89
N THR A 44 -3.14 -6.64 -9.34
CA THR A 44 -2.99 -6.34 -10.77
C THR A 44 -2.26 -7.50 -11.46
N LYS A 45 -2.84 -8.00 -12.55
CA LYS A 45 -2.28 -9.06 -13.39
C LYS A 45 -2.32 -8.62 -14.85
N MET A 46 -1.28 -9.00 -15.59
CA MET A 46 -1.18 -8.82 -17.03
C MET A 46 -1.89 -9.98 -17.73
N GLY A 47 -2.71 -9.68 -18.73
CA GLY A 47 -3.34 -10.71 -19.57
C GLY A 47 -2.36 -11.26 -20.60
N GLU A 48 -2.51 -12.55 -20.95
CA GLU A 48 -1.75 -13.16 -22.05
C GLU A 48 -1.90 -12.37 -23.36
N GLY A 49 -0.79 -12.19 -24.07
CA GLY A 49 -0.74 -11.42 -25.33
C GLY A 49 -0.90 -9.90 -25.18
N SER A 50 -1.07 -9.36 -23.96
CA SER A 50 -1.12 -7.91 -23.74
C SER A 50 0.26 -7.26 -23.92
N PRO A 51 0.34 -5.95 -24.22
CA PRO A 51 1.63 -5.26 -24.32
C PRO A 51 2.29 -5.10 -22.95
N VAL A 52 3.47 -5.71 -22.76
CA VAL A 52 4.24 -5.63 -21.50
C VAL A 52 4.61 -4.19 -21.13
N GLN A 53 4.86 -3.33 -22.12
CA GLN A 53 5.18 -1.92 -21.86
C GLN A 53 4.03 -1.17 -21.18
N SER A 54 2.80 -1.38 -21.65
CA SER A 54 1.61 -0.74 -21.05
C SER A 54 1.39 -1.22 -19.62
N HIS A 55 1.59 -2.52 -19.39
CA HIS A 55 1.53 -3.10 -18.05
C HIS A 55 2.64 -2.58 -17.13
N GLY A 56 3.87 -2.48 -17.62
CA GLY A 56 5.02 -1.95 -16.86
C GLY A 56 4.80 -0.51 -16.40
N VAL A 57 4.30 0.36 -17.29
CA VAL A 57 3.94 1.74 -16.92
C VAL A 57 2.86 1.75 -15.83
N LYS A 58 1.84 0.91 -15.94
CA LYS A 58 0.79 0.80 -14.92
C LYS A 58 1.35 0.35 -13.56
N MET A 59 2.26 -0.63 -13.55
CA MET A 59 2.91 -1.08 -12.31
C MET A 59 3.81 0.00 -11.71
N LEU A 60 4.57 0.73 -12.53
CA LEU A 60 5.40 1.86 -12.07
C LEU A 60 4.56 2.95 -11.39
N LEU A 61 3.41 3.32 -11.97
CA LEU A 61 2.49 4.29 -11.36
C LEU A 61 1.96 3.82 -9.99
N PHE A 62 1.80 2.51 -9.78
CA PHE A 62 1.45 1.99 -8.46
C PHE A 62 2.62 2.09 -7.47
N VAL A 63 3.85 1.82 -7.91
CA VAL A 63 5.05 1.96 -7.06
C VAL A 63 5.19 3.40 -6.59
N GLU A 64 5.18 4.37 -7.51
CA GLU A 64 5.25 5.82 -7.19
C GLU A 64 4.17 6.22 -6.18
N LYS A 65 2.92 5.80 -6.42
CA LYS A 65 1.81 6.07 -5.50
C LYS A 65 2.01 5.44 -4.11
N LEU A 66 2.59 4.25 -4.04
CA LEU A 66 2.83 3.55 -2.77
C LEU A 66 4.00 4.17 -2.00
N GLU A 67 5.02 4.68 -2.70
CA GLU A 67 6.10 5.47 -2.10
C GLU A 67 5.58 6.78 -1.52
N ASP A 68 4.73 7.51 -2.26
CA ASP A 68 4.08 8.74 -1.79
C ASP A 68 3.25 8.52 -0.52
N LEU A 69 2.53 7.38 -0.47
CA LEU A 69 1.74 6.95 0.69
C LEU A 69 2.58 6.34 1.82
N LYS A 70 3.90 6.32 1.68
CA LYS A 70 4.85 5.72 2.62
C LYS A 70 4.40 4.31 3.02
N ALA A 71 4.15 3.48 2.01
CA ALA A 71 3.59 2.15 2.19
C ALA A 71 4.47 1.23 3.04
N GLY A 72 5.77 1.52 3.12
CA GLY A 72 6.73 0.76 3.93
C GLY A 72 7.07 -0.60 3.33
N LEU A 73 6.91 -0.77 2.01
CA LEU A 73 7.36 -1.95 1.29
C LEU A 73 8.84 -1.82 0.93
N GLU A 74 9.57 -2.93 0.96
CA GLU A 74 10.96 -3.00 0.51
C GLU A 74 11.01 -3.01 -1.03
N ASN A 75 12.13 -2.53 -1.59
CA ASN A 75 12.31 -2.48 -3.05
C ASN A 75 12.14 -3.86 -3.70
N ASP A 76 12.68 -4.90 -3.08
CA ASP A 76 12.58 -6.27 -3.56
C ASP A 76 11.11 -6.75 -3.61
N THR A 77 10.28 -6.30 -2.67
CA THR A 77 8.84 -6.62 -2.69
C THR A 77 8.14 -6.01 -3.91
N TYR A 78 8.50 -4.80 -4.34
CA TYR A 78 7.94 -4.22 -5.56
C TYR A 78 8.35 -5.03 -6.80
N ILE A 79 9.62 -5.42 -6.87
CA ILE A 79 10.15 -6.24 -7.98
C ILE A 79 9.41 -7.57 -8.03
N ASP A 80 9.31 -8.28 -6.91
CA ASP A 80 8.65 -9.58 -6.82
C ASP A 80 7.19 -9.52 -7.26
N VAL A 81 6.44 -8.49 -6.83
CA VAL A 81 5.03 -8.33 -7.22
C VAL A 81 4.89 -7.97 -8.69
N ILE A 82 5.82 -7.18 -9.26
CA ILE A 82 5.86 -6.89 -10.69
C ILE A 82 6.09 -8.18 -11.48
N LEU A 83 7.07 -8.99 -11.11
CA LEU A 83 7.36 -10.27 -11.76
C LEU A 83 6.15 -11.22 -11.64
N GLN A 84 5.54 -11.33 -10.46
CA GLN A 84 4.36 -12.16 -10.21
C GLN A 84 3.11 -11.67 -10.98
N SER A 85 3.09 -10.42 -11.44
CA SER A 85 1.97 -9.87 -12.20
C SER A 85 1.99 -10.25 -13.68
N LEU A 86 3.14 -10.73 -14.19
CA LEU A 86 3.31 -11.18 -15.55
C LEU A 86 2.58 -12.52 -15.79
N PRO A 87 2.18 -12.81 -17.03
CA PRO A 87 1.52 -14.07 -17.34
C PRO A 87 2.55 -15.21 -17.51
N PRO A 88 2.14 -16.49 -17.42
CA PRO A 88 3.05 -17.64 -17.43
C PRO A 88 3.95 -17.74 -18.67
N SER A 89 3.53 -17.17 -19.81
CA SER A 89 4.39 -17.07 -20.99
C SER A 89 5.72 -16.33 -20.74
N TYR A 90 5.80 -15.55 -19.65
CA TYR A 90 7.00 -14.83 -19.24
C TYR A 90 7.88 -15.60 -18.24
N ASP A 91 7.43 -16.74 -17.70
CA ASP A 91 8.20 -17.55 -16.74
C ASP A 91 9.65 -17.84 -17.20
N PRO A 92 9.92 -18.17 -18.49
CA PRO A 92 11.28 -18.41 -18.95
C PRO A 92 12.22 -17.19 -18.87
N PHE A 93 11.68 -15.98 -18.79
CA PHE A 93 12.44 -14.73 -18.71
C PHE A 93 12.65 -14.25 -17.27
N ILE A 94 11.96 -14.85 -16.30
CA ILE A 94 12.16 -14.57 -14.89
C ILE A 94 13.36 -15.42 -14.43
N VAL A 95 14.56 -14.89 -14.66
CA VAL A 95 15.83 -15.50 -14.28
C VAL A 95 16.43 -14.73 -13.10
N ASN A 96 16.77 -15.46 -12.04
CA ASN A 96 17.49 -14.97 -10.86
C ASN A 96 18.90 -14.48 -11.22
#